data_AF-A0A9E0XR61-F1
#
_entry.id   AF-A0A9E0XR61-F1
#
_cell.length_a   1.000
_cell.length_b   1.000
_cell.length_c   1.000
_cell.angle_alpha   90.00
_cell.angle_beta   90.00
_cell.angle_gamma   90.00
#
_symmetry.space_group_name_H-M   'P 1'
#
loop_
_entity.id
_entity.type
_entity.pdbx_description
1 polymer ?
#
loop_
_entity_poly.entity_id
_entity_poly.type
_entity_poly.pdbx_seq_one_letter_code
_entity_poly.pdbx_strand_id
1 'polypeptide(L)'
;MKTSMLRFFCLPVLGSLLLTHMQGQTPAKTFRKVVSQYEIGAGDDFLRRIEEVNRDIAACGVVLYEPDGRKLLTGYAYHEMYDWDLYFENLYMSYFGISDYCFTNLKSFLNQQCVNGFISRTLTEKRERQHFKPFLAQIAELGSRQTGDYAWLEERGDRGRMQIGPAFKSFSYYEQLMLSIDYWMRYCDFDRNGLPVWNSSDHSGMDNQISRAGRLDEFRYEGVDLACLFTGSSGRWS
;
A
#
# COMPACT_ATOMS: atom_id res chain seq x y z
N MET A 1 -17.75 23.98 56.08
CA MET A 1 -16.86 24.59 55.07
C MET A 1 -17.14 23.94 53.73
N LYS A 2 -17.43 24.77 52.72
CA LYS A 2 -17.65 24.37 51.33
C LYS A 2 -16.34 23.90 50.72
N THR A 3 -16.36 22.83 49.94
CA THR A 3 -15.58 22.73 48.70
C THR A 3 -16.28 21.78 47.74
N SER A 4 -16.48 22.29 46.54
CA SER A 4 -17.22 21.71 45.42
C SER A 4 -16.27 21.64 44.23
N MET A 5 -16.54 20.68 43.32
CA MET A 5 -16.00 20.52 41.97
C MET A 5 -14.51 20.14 41.85
N LEU A 6 -14.12 19.19 41.01
CA LEU A 6 -14.29 19.21 39.55
C LEU A 6 -14.31 17.75 39.02
N ARG A 7 -15.38 17.35 38.33
CA ARG A 7 -15.37 16.15 37.46
C ARG A 7 -14.87 16.59 36.10
N PHE A 8 -13.71 16.07 35.68
CA PHE A 8 -13.22 16.23 34.30
C PHE A 8 -14.12 15.42 33.36
N PHE A 9 -15.02 16.11 32.66
CA PHE A 9 -15.62 15.61 31.43
C PHE A 9 -14.56 15.74 30.32
N CYS A 10 -13.88 14.64 30.00
CA CYS A 10 -13.14 14.54 28.73
C CYS A 10 -14.17 14.32 27.61
N LEU A 11 -14.52 15.41 26.91
CA LEU A 11 -15.27 15.40 25.67
C LEU A 11 -14.48 14.67 24.57
N PRO A 12 -15.12 13.87 23.68
CA PRO A 12 -14.47 13.22 22.57
C PRO A 12 -14.30 14.21 21.42
N VAL A 13 -13.19 14.96 21.38
CA VAL A 13 -12.90 15.93 20.30
C VAL A 13 -11.93 15.36 19.24
N LEU A 14 -11.38 14.16 19.46
CA LEU A 14 -10.37 13.57 18.55
C LEU A 14 -10.92 12.98 17.24
N GLY A 15 -12.24 12.81 17.10
CA GLY A 15 -12.84 12.28 15.86
C GLY A 15 -12.98 13.27 14.70
N SER A 16 -12.77 14.58 14.94
CA SER A 16 -13.06 15.62 13.93
C SER A 16 -11.88 16.03 13.06
N LEU A 17 -10.64 15.71 13.45
CA LEU A 17 -9.44 16.17 12.75
C LEU A 17 -9.05 15.34 11.51
N LEU A 18 -9.55 14.10 11.39
CA LEU A 18 -9.43 13.31 10.16
C LEU A 18 -10.46 13.74 9.08
N LEU A 19 -11.54 14.43 9.48
CA LEU A 19 -12.57 14.93 8.56
C LEU A 19 -12.27 16.31 7.99
N THR A 20 -11.28 17.03 8.52
CA THR A 20 -10.96 18.40 8.08
C THR A 20 -10.06 18.50 6.84
N HIS A 21 -9.56 17.37 6.31
CA HIS A 21 -8.78 17.34 5.07
C HIS A 21 -9.57 16.88 3.84
N MET A 22 -10.90 16.95 3.89
CA MET A 22 -11.76 16.64 2.75
C MET A 22 -11.99 17.90 1.90
N GLN A 23 -10.99 18.32 1.12
CA GLN A 23 -11.20 19.37 0.12
C GLN A 23 -12.00 18.81 -1.08
N GLY A 24 -13.22 19.31 -1.29
CA GLY A 24 -13.82 19.44 -2.62
C GLY A 24 -15.14 18.70 -2.90
N GLN A 25 -15.43 17.57 -2.27
CA GLN A 25 -16.74 16.90 -2.36
C GLN A 25 -17.09 16.28 -1.01
N THR A 26 -18.30 16.53 -0.52
CA THR A 26 -18.78 15.84 0.69
C THR A 26 -18.86 14.34 0.40
N PRO A 27 -18.35 13.45 1.28
CA PRO A 27 -18.44 12.00 1.12
C PRO A 27 -19.83 11.52 0.69
N ALA A 28 -20.87 12.10 1.28
CA ALA A 28 -22.27 11.81 0.96
C ALA A 28 -22.67 12.09 -0.51
N LYS A 29 -22.02 13.03 -1.20
CA LYS A 29 -22.28 13.29 -2.63
C LYS A 29 -21.58 12.25 -3.51
N THR A 30 -20.34 11.90 -3.19
CA THR A 30 -19.57 10.86 -3.88
C THR A 30 -20.27 9.50 -3.77
N PHE A 31 -20.70 9.10 -2.56
CA PHE A 31 -21.35 7.80 -2.38
C PHE A 31 -22.74 7.72 -2.99
N ARG A 32 -23.52 8.81 -2.95
CA ARG A 32 -24.80 8.84 -3.68
C ARG A 32 -24.60 8.70 -5.18
N LYS A 33 -23.54 9.31 -5.74
CA LYS A 33 -23.16 9.10 -7.13
C LYS A 33 -22.80 7.63 -7.40
N VAL A 34 -21.98 7.00 -6.56
CA VAL A 34 -21.61 5.58 -6.69
C VAL A 34 -22.84 4.67 -6.65
N VAL A 35 -23.71 4.83 -5.65
CA VAL A 35 -24.97 4.06 -5.52
C VAL A 35 -25.82 4.20 -6.78
N SER A 36 -25.96 5.43 -7.31
CA SER A 36 -26.72 5.66 -8.54
C SER A 36 -26.06 5.10 -9.80
N GLN A 37 -24.73 5.22 -9.90
CA GLN A 37 -23.97 4.86 -11.10
C GLN A 37 -23.85 3.34 -11.27
N TYR A 38 -23.78 2.61 -10.16
CA TYR A 38 -23.64 1.14 -10.15
C TYR A 38 -24.93 0.42 -9.76
N GLU A 39 -26.07 1.13 -9.72
CA GLU A 39 -27.40 0.56 -9.43
C GLU A 39 -27.42 -0.32 -8.17
N ILE A 40 -26.79 0.16 -7.09
CA ILE A 40 -26.69 -0.61 -5.84
C ILE A 40 -28.08 -0.68 -5.19
N GLY A 41 -28.76 -1.82 -5.34
CA GLY A 41 -30.16 -2.02 -4.92
C GLY A 41 -30.42 -1.81 -3.42
N ALA A 42 -29.39 -1.96 -2.57
CA ALA A 42 -29.46 -1.72 -1.12
C ALA A 42 -28.60 -0.50 -0.73
N GLY A 43 -28.90 0.67 -1.31
CA GLY A 43 -28.11 1.90 -1.15
C GLY A 43 -27.89 2.33 0.30
N ASP A 44 -28.92 2.23 1.16
CA ASP A 44 -28.81 2.63 2.57
C ASP A 44 -27.90 1.68 3.38
N ASP A 45 -28.01 0.37 3.14
CA ASP A 45 -27.13 -0.62 3.77
C ASP A 45 -25.67 -0.45 3.32
N PHE A 46 -25.47 -0.13 2.04
CA PHE A 46 -24.15 0.21 1.49
C PHE A 46 -23.56 1.44 2.19
N LEU A 47 -24.34 2.53 2.31
CA LEU A 47 -23.88 3.74 2.99
C LEU A 47 -23.54 3.48 4.46
N ARG A 48 -24.38 2.74 5.19
CA ARG A 48 -24.10 2.33 6.57
C ARG A 48 -22.79 1.53 6.66
N ARG A 49 -22.56 0.60 5.73
CA ARG A 49 -21.34 -0.20 5.73
C ARG A 49 -20.10 0.63 5.45
N ILE A 50 -20.17 1.60 4.54
CA ILE A 50 -19.07 2.53 4.28
C ILE A 50 -18.76 3.39 5.52
N GLU A 51 -19.80 3.87 6.23
CA GLU A 51 -19.62 4.62 7.48
C GLU A 51 -19.00 3.78 8.60
N GLU A 52 -19.36 2.50 8.73
CA GLU A 52 -18.70 1.55 9.62
C GLU A 52 -17.23 1.38 9.27
N VAL A 53 -16.91 1.06 8.01
CA VAL A 53 -15.53 0.87 7.55
C VAL A 53 -14.67 2.11 7.78
N ASN A 54 -15.19 3.31 7.52
CA ASN A 54 -14.46 4.55 7.77
C ASN A 54 -14.17 4.78 9.27
N ARG A 55 -15.11 4.41 10.15
CA ARG A 55 -14.87 4.46 11.60
C ARG A 55 -13.82 3.45 12.02
N ASP A 56 -13.85 2.24 11.48
CA ASP A 56 -12.88 1.20 11.78
C ASP A 56 -11.47 1.60 11.31
N ILE A 57 -11.35 2.17 10.10
CA ILE A 57 -10.06 2.70 9.60
C ILE A 57 -9.55 3.81 10.52
N ALA A 58 -10.40 4.77 10.89
CA ALA A 58 -9.98 5.88 11.75
C ALA A 58 -9.57 5.43 13.17
N ALA A 59 -10.22 4.40 13.69
CA ALA A 59 -9.97 3.89 15.04
C ALA A 59 -8.79 2.90 15.09
N CYS A 60 -8.63 2.07 14.07
CA CYS A 60 -7.76 0.90 14.11
C CYS A 60 -6.89 0.72 12.86
N GLY A 61 -7.30 1.24 11.70
CA GLY A 61 -6.59 1.01 10.43
C GLY A 61 -5.38 1.91 10.20
N VAL A 62 -5.18 2.95 11.01
CA VAL A 62 -4.01 3.85 10.90
C VAL A 62 -3.10 3.66 12.10
N VAL A 63 -1.93 3.06 11.86
CA VAL A 63 -1.00 2.61 12.90
C VAL A 63 0.31 3.40 12.80
N LEU A 64 0.91 3.73 13.94
CA LEU A 64 2.27 4.28 13.99
C LEU A 64 3.28 3.15 13.75
N TYR A 65 4.02 3.22 12.66
CA TYR A 65 5.12 2.31 12.38
C TYR A 65 6.40 2.86 13.02
N GLU A 66 6.74 2.32 14.18
CA GLU A 66 7.86 2.79 15.01
C GLU A 66 9.21 2.89 14.27
N PRO A 67 9.60 1.98 13.35
CA PRO A 67 10.89 2.05 12.69
C PRO A 67 11.13 3.33 11.87
N ASP A 68 10.10 3.96 11.33
CA ASP A 68 10.22 5.23 10.59
C ASP A 68 9.44 6.40 11.21
N GLY A 69 8.66 6.15 12.26
CA GLY A 69 7.82 7.13 12.95
C GLY A 69 6.65 7.65 12.11
N ARG A 70 6.22 6.91 11.08
CA ARG A 70 5.15 7.32 10.17
C ARG A 70 3.83 6.63 10.52
N LYS A 71 2.73 7.31 10.21
CA LYS A 71 1.40 6.70 10.24
C LYS A 71 1.16 5.97 8.93
N LEU A 72 0.90 4.67 9.04
CA LEU A 72 0.67 3.77 7.92
C LEU A 72 -0.75 3.24 7.97
N LEU A 73 -1.34 3.03 6.80
CA LEU A 73 -2.64 2.38 6.64
C LEU A 73 -2.47 0.85 6.62
N THR A 74 -3.39 0.13 7.24
CA THR A 74 -3.55 -1.33 7.09
C THR A 74 -4.98 -1.74 7.39
N GLY A 75 -5.51 -2.68 6.62
CA GLY A 75 -6.77 -3.35 6.90
C GLY A 75 -6.65 -4.51 7.90
N TYR A 76 -5.45 -4.86 8.33
CA TYR A 76 -5.20 -6.02 9.18
C TYR A 76 -5.22 -5.67 10.67
N ALA A 77 -6.07 -6.37 11.44
CA ALA A 77 -6.20 -6.16 12.88
C ALA A 77 -4.93 -6.49 13.69
N TYR A 78 -4.00 -7.27 13.11
CA TYR A 78 -2.70 -7.57 13.70
C TYR A 78 -1.59 -6.61 13.24
N HIS A 79 -1.97 -5.52 12.56
CA HIS A 79 -1.14 -4.38 12.17
C HIS A 79 0.04 -4.70 11.24
N GLU A 80 0.06 -5.85 10.57
CA GLU A 80 0.99 -6.09 9.47
C GLU A 80 0.56 -5.28 8.24
N MET A 81 1.52 -4.95 7.38
CA MET A 81 1.28 -4.36 6.07
C MET A 81 1.80 -5.28 4.99
N TYR A 82 0.98 -5.49 3.96
CA TYR A 82 1.34 -6.26 2.77
C TYR A 82 1.36 -5.34 1.56
N ASP A 83 2.44 -5.39 0.78
CA ASP A 83 2.68 -4.46 -0.32
C ASP A 83 1.56 -4.39 -1.38
N TRP A 84 0.91 -5.50 -1.69
CA TRP A 84 -0.20 -5.55 -2.66
C TRP A 84 -1.54 -5.08 -2.09
N ASP A 85 -1.85 -5.42 -0.82
CA ASP A 85 -3.06 -4.94 -0.15
C ASP A 85 -3.10 -3.42 -0.15
N LEU A 86 -1.94 -2.77 0.04
CA LEU A 86 -1.81 -1.32 0.00
C LEU A 86 -2.43 -0.68 -1.24
N TYR A 87 -2.32 -1.31 -2.41
CA TYR A 87 -2.91 -0.75 -3.63
C TYR A 87 -4.43 -0.67 -3.53
N PHE A 88 -5.08 -1.73 -3.04
CA PHE A 88 -6.52 -1.78 -2.90
C PHE A 88 -7.03 -0.93 -1.73
N GLU A 89 -6.30 -0.91 -0.62
CA GLU A 89 -6.57 -0.02 0.51
C GLU A 89 -6.51 1.44 0.07
N ASN A 90 -5.47 1.83 -0.69
CA ASN A 90 -5.36 3.19 -1.20
C ASN A 90 -6.32 3.51 -2.33
N LEU A 91 -6.73 2.52 -3.14
CA LEU A 91 -7.80 2.70 -4.11
C LEU A 91 -9.10 3.08 -3.41
N TYR A 92 -9.42 2.42 -2.29
CA TYR A 92 -10.54 2.82 -1.44
C TYR A 92 -10.38 4.25 -0.92
N MET A 93 -9.22 4.58 -0.32
CA MET A 93 -8.95 5.93 0.21
C MET A 93 -9.02 7.03 -0.87
N SER A 94 -8.73 6.70 -2.13
CA SER A 94 -8.81 7.64 -3.24
C SER A 94 -10.22 8.17 -3.51
N TYR A 95 -11.27 7.39 -3.21
CA TYR A 95 -12.66 7.85 -3.31
C TYR A 95 -12.98 8.98 -2.32
N PHE A 96 -12.13 9.14 -1.30
CA PHE A 96 -12.19 10.19 -0.29
C PHE A 96 -11.16 11.30 -0.54
N GLY A 97 -10.39 11.23 -1.64
CA GLY A 97 -9.32 12.18 -1.92
C GLY A 97 -8.16 12.11 -0.92
N ILE A 98 -7.99 10.97 -0.26
CA ILE A 98 -6.90 10.75 0.70
C ILE A 98 -5.80 9.97 -0.01
N SER A 99 -4.70 10.65 -0.33
CA SER A 99 -3.53 10.06 -1.02
C SER A 99 -2.33 9.82 -0.11
N ASP A 100 -2.31 10.36 1.10
CA ASP A 100 -1.13 10.37 1.98
C ASP A 100 -0.56 8.95 2.19
N TYR A 101 -1.45 7.97 2.36
CA TYR A 101 -1.10 6.57 2.58
C TYR A 101 -0.55 5.86 1.33
N CYS A 102 -0.71 6.44 0.14
CA CYS A 102 0.00 5.96 -1.06
C CYS A 102 1.50 6.21 -0.86
N PHE A 103 1.85 7.36 -0.26
CA PHE A 103 3.24 7.77 -0.12
C PHE A 103 3.86 7.24 1.18
N THR A 104 3.18 7.34 2.32
CA THR A 104 3.78 6.93 3.60
C THR A 104 4.11 5.43 3.59
N ASN A 105 3.12 4.58 3.29
CA ASN A 105 3.30 3.13 3.24
C ASN A 105 4.33 2.70 2.19
N LEU A 106 4.23 3.22 0.97
CA LEU A 106 5.17 2.88 -0.11
C LEU A 106 6.61 3.24 0.26
N LYS A 107 6.83 4.44 0.79
CA LYS A 107 8.17 4.86 1.22
C LYS A 107 8.70 3.95 2.34
N SER A 108 7.86 3.45 3.25
CA SER A 108 8.26 2.48 4.27
C SER A 108 8.70 1.13 3.69
N PHE A 109 8.02 0.63 2.65
CA PHE A 109 8.44 -0.58 1.93
C PHE A 109 9.76 -0.38 1.19
N LEU A 110 9.91 0.75 0.47
CA LEU A 110 11.14 1.07 -0.25
C LEU A 110 12.35 1.22 0.68
N ASN A 111 12.15 1.68 1.92
CA ASN A 111 13.22 1.72 2.93
C ASN A 111 13.76 0.33 3.32
N GLN A 112 13.05 -0.76 3.01
CA GLN A 112 13.50 -2.13 3.26
C GLN A 112 14.20 -2.78 2.07
N GLN A 113 14.29 -2.07 0.94
CA GLN A 113 14.83 -2.63 -0.29
C GLN A 113 16.28 -3.10 -0.10
N CYS A 114 16.55 -4.33 -0.52
CA CYS A 114 17.89 -4.89 -0.60
C CYS A 114 18.61 -4.38 -1.86
N VAL A 115 19.94 -4.38 -1.84
CA VAL A 115 20.79 -3.85 -2.94
C VAL A 115 20.52 -4.46 -4.32
N ASN A 116 19.92 -5.65 -4.38
CA ASN A 116 19.54 -6.33 -5.62
C ASN A 116 18.14 -5.96 -6.12
N GLY A 117 17.40 -5.11 -5.40
CA GLY A 117 16.03 -4.70 -5.72
C GLY A 117 14.95 -5.44 -4.95
N PHE A 118 15.27 -6.52 -4.23
CA PHE A 118 14.31 -7.28 -3.45
C PHE A 118 13.65 -6.42 -2.37
N ILE A 119 12.33 -6.52 -2.25
CA ILE A 119 11.53 -5.94 -1.18
C ILE A 119 10.65 -7.06 -0.65
N SER A 120 10.67 -7.29 0.66
CA SER A 120 9.78 -8.24 1.32
C SER A 120 8.32 -7.83 1.11
N ARG A 121 7.44 -8.80 0.83
CA ARG A 121 5.99 -8.57 0.68
C ARG A 121 5.32 -8.03 1.95
N THR A 122 5.94 -8.24 3.11
CA THR A 122 5.50 -7.74 4.43
C THR A 122 6.47 -6.72 5.00
N LEU A 123 5.94 -5.80 5.82
CA LEU A 123 6.71 -4.72 6.42
C LEU A 123 7.28 -5.06 7.80
N THR A 124 6.51 -5.70 8.68
CA THR A 124 6.89 -5.98 10.08
C THR A 124 7.62 -7.30 10.21
N GLU A 125 6.97 -8.40 9.82
CA GLU A 125 7.56 -9.75 9.80
C GLU A 125 8.11 -10.08 8.41
N LYS A 126 9.35 -9.68 8.14
CA LYS A 126 9.96 -9.81 6.81
C LYS A 126 9.95 -11.25 6.28
N ARG A 127 9.46 -11.41 5.05
CA ARG A 127 9.50 -12.67 4.29
C ARG A 127 10.71 -12.63 3.35
N GLU A 128 11.86 -13.07 3.86
CA GLU A 128 13.18 -12.95 3.21
C GLU A 128 13.31 -13.54 1.79
N ARG A 129 12.34 -14.32 1.32
CA ARG A 129 12.34 -14.97 -0.01
C ARG A 129 11.12 -14.67 -0.85
N GLN A 130 10.17 -13.91 -0.30
CA GLN A 130 8.90 -13.62 -0.95
C GLN A 130 8.80 -12.10 -1.08
N HIS A 131 9.06 -11.65 -2.30
CA HIS A 131 8.63 -10.32 -2.74
C HIS A 131 7.19 -10.45 -3.22
N PHE A 132 6.65 -9.48 -3.92
CA PHE A 132 5.32 -9.64 -4.47
C PHE A 132 5.15 -8.90 -5.79
N LYS A 133 3.98 -9.10 -6.40
CA LYS A 133 3.52 -8.44 -7.62
C LYS A 133 3.87 -6.96 -7.60
N PRO A 134 4.20 -6.33 -8.75
CA PRO A 134 4.75 -4.97 -8.82
C PRO A 134 3.72 -3.85 -8.52
N PHE A 135 2.93 -3.98 -7.46
CA PHE A 135 1.91 -3.02 -7.03
C PHE A 135 2.51 -1.74 -6.45
N LEU A 136 3.75 -1.75 -5.95
CA LEU A 136 4.42 -0.53 -5.47
C LEU A 136 4.47 0.55 -6.56
N ALA A 137 4.81 0.19 -7.80
CA ALA A 137 4.79 1.16 -8.91
C ALA A 137 3.37 1.68 -9.21
N GLN A 138 2.35 0.84 -9.05
CA GLN A 138 0.95 1.23 -9.24
C GLN A 138 0.44 2.14 -8.13
N ILE A 139 0.90 1.95 -6.88
CA ILE A 139 0.61 2.84 -5.75
C ILE A 139 1.25 4.21 -5.96
N ALA A 140 2.50 4.24 -6.43
CA ALA A 140 3.19 5.48 -6.76
C ALA A 140 2.42 6.29 -7.83
N GLU A 141 1.95 5.63 -8.89
CA GLU A 141 1.10 6.24 -9.91
C GLU A 141 -0.25 6.70 -9.34
N LEU A 142 -0.93 5.86 -8.55
CA LEU A 142 -2.22 6.18 -7.94
C LEU A 142 -2.13 7.44 -7.06
N GLY A 143 -1.10 7.54 -6.22
CA GLY A 143 -0.88 8.72 -5.38
C GLY A 143 -0.56 9.97 -6.22
N SER A 144 0.38 9.84 -7.15
CA SER A 144 0.85 10.98 -7.98
C SER A 144 -0.26 11.54 -8.88
N ARG A 145 -1.13 10.70 -9.43
CA ARG A 145 -2.30 11.16 -10.20
C ARG A 145 -3.31 11.92 -9.36
N GLN A 146 -3.49 11.53 -8.10
CA GLN A 146 -4.44 12.21 -7.20
C GLN A 146 -3.95 13.60 -6.80
N THR A 147 -2.64 13.74 -6.55
CA THR A 147 -2.03 15.02 -6.17
C THR A 147 -1.66 15.89 -7.37
N GLY A 148 -1.51 15.28 -8.56
CA GLY A 148 -0.93 15.94 -9.73
C GLY A 148 0.58 16.18 -9.60
N ASP A 149 1.25 15.51 -8.67
CA ASP A 149 2.67 15.71 -8.36
C ASP A 149 3.46 14.40 -8.43
N TYR A 150 4.50 14.43 -9.27
CA TYR A 150 5.46 13.34 -9.47
C TYR A 150 6.86 13.70 -8.96
N ALA A 151 7.11 14.95 -8.53
CA ALA A 151 8.44 15.42 -8.18
C ALA A 151 9.04 14.66 -6.98
N TRP A 152 8.19 14.14 -6.08
CA TRP A 152 8.61 13.34 -4.94
C TRP A 152 9.36 12.06 -5.35
N LEU A 153 9.14 11.54 -6.55
CA LEU A 153 9.85 10.36 -7.07
C LEU A 153 11.35 10.61 -7.21
N GLU A 154 11.75 11.87 -7.42
CA GLU A 154 13.14 12.30 -7.54
C GLU A 154 13.82 12.53 -6.18
N GLU A 155 13.11 12.40 -5.06
CA GLU A 155 13.69 12.55 -3.71
C GLU A 155 14.81 11.51 -3.46
N ARG A 156 16.02 12.01 -3.15
CA ARG A 156 17.23 11.23 -2.80
C ARG A 156 17.64 11.49 -1.35
N GLY A 157 18.60 10.72 -0.84
CA GLY A 157 19.28 11.00 0.43
C GLY A 157 18.70 10.32 1.68
N ASP A 158 19.05 10.87 2.84
CA ASP A 158 18.66 10.37 4.16
C ASP A 158 17.19 10.74 4.45
N ARG A 159 16.25 9.89 4.01
CA ARG A 159 14.78 10.10 4.04
C ARG A 159 14.16 9.96 5.45
N GLY A 160 14.91 10.27 6.50
CA GLY A 160 14.50 10.14 7.90
C GLY A 160 15.42 9.24 8.74
N ARG A 161 14.94 8.79 9.91
CA ARG A 161 15.71 8.06 10.94
C ARG A 161 16.01 6.58 10.63
N MET A 162 15.61 6.08 9.48
CA MET A 162 15.76 4.67 9.14
C MET A 162 17.07 4.48 8.38
N GLN A 163 17.87 3.47 8.75
CA GLN A 163 19.10 3.11 8.04
C GLN A 163 18.73 2.59 6.63
N ILE A 164 18.54 3.51 5.71
CA ILE A 164 18.76 3.24 4.30
C ILE A 164 20.24 2.87 4.20
N GLY A 165 20.54 1.63 3.82
CA GLY A 165 21.92 1.20 3.63
C GLY A 165 22.66 2.22 2.73
N PRO A 166 23.95 2.50 2.96
CA PRO A 166 24.67 3.57 2.25
C PRO A 166 24.55 3.48 0.73
N ALA A 167 24.31 2.28 0.18
CA ALA A 167 24.02 2.01 -1.22
C ALA A 167 22.88 2.85 -1.82
N PHE A 168 21.87 3.23 -1.03
CA PHE A 168 20.66 3.87 -1.54
C PHE A 168 20.56 5.37 -1.23
N LYS A 169 21.55 5.98 -0.56
CA LYS A 169 21.57 7.42 -0.30
C LYS A 169 21.58 8.26 -1.59
N SER A 170 22.19 7.75 -2.65
CA SER A 170 22.22 8.39 -3.95
C SER A 170 21.04 8.02 -4.86
N PHE A 171 20.17 7.09 -4.44
CA PHE A 171 19.08 6.58 -5.28
C PHE A 171 17.78 7.34 -5.04
N SER A 172 17.07 7.70 -6.12
CA SER A 172 15.72 8.29 -6.04
C SER A 172 14.66 7.22 -5.76
N TYR A 173 13.41 7.60 -5.44
CA TYR A 173 12.35 6.60 -5.25
C TYR A 173 12.00 5.95 -6.59
N TYR A 174 12.07 6.72 -7.69
CA TYR A 174 11.93 6.19 -9.05
C TYR A 174 12.96 5.09 -9.33
N GLU A 175 14.25 5.35 -9.06
CA GLU A 175 15.32 4.37 -9.29
C GLU A 175 15.14 3.11 -8.43
N GLN A 176 14.62 3.23 -7.21
CA GLN A 176 14.30 2.08 -6.36
C GLN A 176 13.13 1.26 -6.88
N LEU A 177 12.07 1.92 -7.38
CA LEU A 177 10.94 1.25 -8.03
C LEU A 177 11.38 0.51 -9.30
N MET A 178 12.26 1.12 -10.10
CA MET A 178 12.86 0.45 -11.26
C MET A 178 13.67 -0.77 -10.83
N LEU A 179 14.47 -0.66 -9.77
CA LEU A 179 15.27 -1.77 -9.27
C LEU A 179 14.40 -2.93 -8.74
N SER A 180 13.25 -2.64 -8.13
CA SER A 180 12.33 -3.70 -7.67
C SER A 180 11.63 -4.43 -8.81
N ILE A 181 11.30 -3.72 -9.90
CA ILE A 181 10.81 -4.36 -11.14
C ILE A 181 11.92 -5.19 -11.78
N ASP A 182 13.14 -4.64 -11.85
CA ASP A 182 14.29 -5.34 -12.40
C ASP A 182 14.63 -6.62 -11.63
N TYR A 183 14.35 -6.69 -10.33
CA TYR A 183 14.58 -7.89 -9.55
C TYR A 183 13.86 -9.11 -10.14
N TRP A 184 12.59 -8.95 -10.53
CA TRP A 184 11.79 -10.00 -11.15
C TRP A 184 12.44 -10.54 -12.42
N MET A 185 12.84 -9.64 -13.32
CA MET A 185 13.43 -10.03 -14.59
C MET A 185 14.85 -10.54 -14.44
N ARG A 186 15.64 -10.00 -13.50
CA ARG A 186 17.05 -10.37 -13.33
C ARG A 186 17.22 -11.69 -12.58
N TYR A 187 16.42 -11.93 -11.54
CA TYR A 187 16.62 -13.02 -10.59
C TYR A 187 15.50 -14.06 -10.57
N CYS A 188 14.31 -13.77 -11.12
CA CYS A 188 13.19 -14.71 -11.12
C CYS A 188 12.81 -15.22 -12.51
N ASP A 189 13.27 -14.58 -13.58
CA ASP A 189 13.21 -15.11 -14.95
C ASP A 189 14.51 -15.88 -15.27
N PHE A 190 14.49 -17.19 -15.03
CA PHE A 190 15.69 -18.04 -15.07
C PHE A 190 16.17 -18.35 -16.48
N ASP A 191 15.25 -18.55 -17.43
CA ASP A 191 15.56 -18.89 -18.82
C ASP A 191 15.54 -17.66 -19.75
N ARG A 192 15.24 -16.47 -19.21
CA ARG A 192 15.24 -15.18 -19.90
C ARG A 192 14.16 -15.06 -20.97
N ASN A 193 13.04 -15.75 -20.79
CA ASN A 193 11.93 -15.74 -21.74
C ASN A 193 10.92 -14.59 -21.50
N GLY A 194 11.14 -13.77 -20.46
CA GLY A 194 10.26 -12.67 -20.07
C GLY A 194 9.13 -13.06 -19.12
N LEU A 195 9.13 -14.29 -18.58
CA LEU A 195 8.15 -14.82 -17.64
C LEU A 195 8.82 -15.18 -16.31
N PRO A 196 8.81 -14.26 -15.33
CA PRO A 196 9.35 -14.55 -14.01
C PRO A 196 8.59 -15.67 -13.30
N VAL A 197 9.32 -16.44 -12.51
CA VAL A 197 8.85 -17.65 -11.83
C VAL A 197 8.46 -17.33 -10.39
N TRP A 198 7.31 -17.85 -9.97
CA TRP A 198 6.90 -17.82 -8.57
C TRP A 198 7.77 -18.74 -7.74
N ASN A 199 8.27 -18.22 -6.60
CA ASN A 199 8.80 -19.07 -5.53
C ASN A 199 7.82 -20.18 -5.13
N SER A 200 6.54 -19.82 -4.91
CA SER A 200 5.51 -20.71 -4.34
C SER A 200 4.08 -20.14 -4.49
N SER A 201 3.07 -20.94 -4.14
CA SER A 201 1.67 -20.50 -4.09
C SER A 201 1.42 -19.32 -3.15
N ASP A 202 2.05 -19.33 -1.99
CA ASP A 202 2.03 -18.24 -1.02
C ASP A 202 2.66 -16.95 -1.60
N HIS A 203 3.79 -17.08 -2.31
CA HIS A 203 4.42 -15.95 -3.01
C HIS A 203 3.52 -15.34 -4.10
N SER A 204 2.63 -16.13 -4.72
CA SER A 204 1.72 -15.62 -5.76
C SER A 204 0.49 -14.86 -5.23
N GLY A 205 0.20 -14.97 -3.92
CA GLY A 205 -1.05 -14.51 -3.31
C GLY A 205 -2.24 -15.45 -3.51
N MET A 206 -1.98 -16.67 -3.96
CA MET A 206 -2.98 -17.70 -4.19
C MET A 206 -2.60 -18.94 -3.36
N ASP A 207 -2.59 -18.77 -2.04
CA ASP A 207 -1.89 -19.63 -1.09
C ASP A 207 -2.24 -21.12 -1.23
N ASN A 208 -3.50 -21.43 -1.54
CA ASN A 208 -3.99 -22.80 -1.70
C ASN A 208 -3.77 -23.41 -3.10
N GLN A 209 -3.23 -22.66 -4.05
CA GLN A 209 -3.02 -23.09 -5.44
C GLN A 209 -1.64 -23.75 -5.64
N ILE A 210 -1.26 -24.68 -4.76
CA ILE A 210 0.03 -25.39 -4.81
C ILE A 210 0.25 -26.08 -6.17
N SER A 211 -0.81 -26.62 -6.77
CA SER A 211 -0.71 -27.28 -8.08
C SER A 211 -0.39 -26.32 -9.24
N ARG A 212 -0.55 -25.01 -9.05
CA ARG A 212 -0.36 -23.98 -10.09
C ARG A 212 0.88 -23.11 -9.86
N ALA A 213 1.28 -22.94 -8.60
CA ALA A 213 2.36 -22.02 -8.22
C ALA A 213 3.43 -22.69 -7.34
N GLY A 214 3.28 -23.98 -7.02
CA GLY A 214 4.27 -24.79 -6.32
C GLY A 214 4.23 -24.66 -4.80
N ARG A 215 4.98 -25.54 -4.14
CA ARG A 215 5.26 -25.48 -2.70
C ARG A 215 6.29 -24.37 -2.41
N LEU A 216 6.45 -24.04 -1.12
CA LEU A 216 7.47 -23.10 -0.66
C LEU A 216 8.84 -23.46 -1.23
N ASP A 217 9.52 -22.46 -1.81
CA ASP A 217 10.84 -22.59 -2.45
C ASP A 217 10.90 -23.56 -3.65
N GLU A 218 9.79 -23.87 -4.31
CA GLU A 218 9.79 -24.78 -5.48
C GLU A 218 10.27 -24.09 -6.76
N PHE A 219 10.04 -22.78 -6.92
CA PHE A 219 10.55 -21.98 -8.06
C PHE A 219 10.34 -22.64 -9.43
N ARG A 220 9.13 -23.15 -9.67
CA ARG A 220 8.87 -24.02 -10.82
C ARG A 220 7.90 -23.44 -11.85
N TYR A 221 6.94 -22.64 -11.42
CA TYR A 221 5.83 -22.21 -12.26
C TYR A 221 5.96 -20.73 -12.62
N GLU A 222 6.00 -20.45 -13.91
CA GLU A 222 5.99 -19.10 -14.45
C GLU A 222 4.68 -18.38 -14.12
N GLY A 223 4.79 -17.12 -13.69
CA GLY A 223 3.63 -16.29 -13.40
C GLY A 223 3.17 -15.53 -14.63
N VAL A 224 2.27 -16.12 -15.40
CA VAL A 224 1.63 -15.41 -16.53
C VAL A 224 0.91 -14.14 -16.05
N ASP A 225 0.36 -14.16 -14.83
CA ASP A 225 -0.27 -13.00 -14.19
C ASP A 225 0.73 -11.88 -13.87
N LEU A 226 1.98 -12.20 -13.52
CA LEU A 226 3.06 -11.21 -13.37
C LEU A 226 3.33 -10.47 -14.68
N ALA A 227 3.39 -11.20 -15.80
CA ALA A 227 3.66 -10.60 -17.11
C ALA A 227 2.58 -9.57 -17.51
N CYS A 228 1.31 -9.83 -17.16
CA CYS A 228 0.22 -8.86 -17.34
C CYS A 228 0.42 -7.58 -16.50
N LEU A 229 0.94 -7.71 -15.28
CA LEU A 229 1.20 -6.55 -14.42
C LEU A 229 2.42 -5.75 -14.88
N PHE A 230 3.45 -6.40 -15.44
CA PHE A 230 4.59 -5.70 -16.04
C PHE A 230 4.22 -4.96 -17.32
N THR A 231 3.44 -5.56 -18.21
CA THR A 231 2.97 -4.89 -19.44
C THR A 231 2.07 -3.70 -19.14
N GLY A 232 1.18 -3.82 -18.15
CA GLY A 232 0.33 -2.71 -17.68
C GLY A 232 1.10 -1.56 -17.00
N SER A 233 2.29 -1.85 -16.46
CA SER A 233 3.18 -0.87 -15.83
C SER A 233 4.13 -0.25 -16.86
N SER A 234 4.90 -1.05 -17.60
CA SER A 234 5.88 -0.61 -18.60
C SER A 234 5.29 0.25 -19.73
N GLY A 235 4.08 -0.05 -20.22
CA GLY A 235 3.42 0.75 -21.26
C GLY A 235 2.92 2.13 -20.82
N ARG A 236 3.00 2.46 -19.52
CA ARG A 236 2.62 3.77 -18.97
C ARG A 236 3.82 4.65 -18.59
N TRP A 237 5.03 4.09 -18.55
CA TRP A 237 6.26 4.79 -18.19
C TRP A 237 7.21 5.02 -19.39
N SER A 238 6.77 4.69 -20.62
CA SER A 238 7.48 4.92 -21.89
C SER A 238 7.05 6.21 -22.57
#